data_AF-A0A832HLE1-F1
#
_entry.id   AF-A0A832HLE1-F1
#
_cell.length_a   1.000
_cell.length_b   1.000
_cell.length_c   1.000
_cell.angle_alpha   90.00
_cell.angle_beta   90.00
_cell.angle_gamma   90.00
#
_symmetry.space_group_name_H-M   'P 1'
#
loop_
_entity.id
_entity.type
_entity.pdbx_description
1 polymer ?
#
loop_
_entity_poly.entity_id
_entity_poly.type
_entity_poly.pdbx_seq_one_letter_code
_entity_poly.pdbx_strand_id
1 'polypeptide(L)'
;MAADDSTAQGFKPVPAAIRAYSKRQAMDWSLVLLSQGIESTIEHRDDDNTWWLLVAPDQLERARSLIRLYRAENLGWGWRQNLGWNGPVFHWGALLWCWVLILFHWLAGALDGRLGEIGAMNSSALGQGEWYRLFTAVSLHADLAHLAANASTGLIVFGLAMARYGAGTSLLAAFIAGAAGNLAGWFLHAAPYRGLGASGMVMGGLGMLAVQSVFVLRRNPKALRQVSAGLIGGFLLFVLVGLNPASDVVAHAGGFVVGLVFGLGLALLPDRVSEHPYKERISWTALFFLFVGTWALAWLH
;
A
#
# COMPACT_ATOMS: atom_id res chain seq x y z
N MET A 1 -39.11 -82.06 -19.12
CA MET A 1 -39.08 -81.17 -17.94
C MET A 1 -37.93 -80.21 -18.14
N ALA A 2 -38.19 -79.12 -18.85
CA ALA A 2 -37.26 -78.01 -19.04
C ALA A 2 -37.94 -76.80 -18.38
N ALA A 3 -37.35 -76.29 -17.31
CA ALA A 3 -37.81 -75.09 -16.65
C ALA A 3 -36.87 -73.95 -17.04
N ASP A 4 -37.46 -72.98 -17.69
CA ASP A 4 -36.96 -71.69 -18.12
C ASP A 4 -36.50 -70.86 -16.92
N ASP A 5 -35.23 -70.46 -16.90
CA ASP A 5 -34.63 -69.60 -15.89
C ASP A 5 -34.47 -68.20 -16.51
N SER A 6 -35.59 -67.48 -16.58
CA SER A 6 -35.63 -66.10 -17.00
C SER A 6 -36.30 -65.24 -15.92
N THR A 7 -35.67 -64.09 -15.67
CA THR A 7 -36.17 -62.89 -14.96
C THR A 7 -35.91 -62.75 -13.45
N ALA A 8 -34.68 -62.33 -13.13
CA ALA A 8 -34.44 -61.41 -12.01
C ALA A 8 -33.41 -60.35 -12.41
N GLN A 9 -33.72 -59.53 -13.43
CA GLN A 9 -33.01 -58.26 -13.62
C GLN A 9 -33.41 -57.31 -12.51
N GLY A 10 -32.56 -57.20 -11.49
CA GLY A 10 -32.69 -56.21 -10.43
C GLY A 10 -32.82 -54.81 -11.03
N PHE A 11 -33.91 -54.13 -10.67
CA PHE A 11 -34.17 -52.74 -11.02
C PHE A 11 -33.03 -51.86 -10.47
N LYS A 12 -32.03 -51.53 -11.30
CA LYS A 12 -31.05 -50.49 -10.95
C LYS A 12 -31.82 -49.16 -10.97
N PRO A 13 -32.00 -48.49 -9.82
CA PRO A 13 -32.76 -47.26 -9.78
C PRO A 13 -32.05 -46.22 -10.65
N VAL A 14 -32.78 -45.61 -11.58
CA VAL A 14 -32.26 -44.59 -12.49
C VAL A 14 -31.68 -43.46 -11.62
N PRO A 15 -30.37 -43.16 -11.71
CA PRO A 15 -29.76 -42.14 -10.86
C PRO A 15 -30.46 -40.80 -11.07
N ALA A 16 -30.79 -40.14 -9.97
CA ALA A 16 -31.45 -38.86 -10.03
C ALA A 16 -30.42 -37.77 -10.35
N ALA A 17 -30.75 -36.89 -11.28
CA ALA A 17 -29.81 -35.93 -11.83
C ALA A 17 -30.11 -34.49 -11.36
N ILE A 18 -29.08 -33.78 -10.93
CA ILE A 18 -29.12 -32.35 -10.57
C ILE A 18 -28.32 -31.57 -11.61
N ARG A 19 -28.97 -30.63 -12.30
CA ARG A 19 -28.35 -29.83 -13.37
C ARG A 19 -27.43 -28.74 -12.81
N ALA A 20 -26.20 -28.68 -13.32
CA ALA A 20 -25.22 -27.63 -13.13
C ALA A 20 -24.90 -26.92 -14.47
N TYR A 21 -24.64 -25.61 -14.40
CA TYR A 21 -24.40 -24.75 -15.56
C TYR A 21 -22.92 -24.66 -15.97
N SER A 22 -22.00 -25.18 -15.16
CA SER A 22 -20.57 -25.22 -15.48
C SER A 22 -19.87 -26.37 -14.77
N LYS A 23 -18.75 -26.82 -15.32
CA LYS A 23 -17.86 -27.82 -14.68
C LYS A 23 -17.47 -27.42 -13.26
N ARG A 24 -17.12 -26.14 -13.06
CA ARG A 24 -16.75 -25.61 -11.75
C ARG A 24 -17.89 -25.72 -10.76
N GLN A 25 -19.09 -25.31 -11.15
CA GLN A 25 -20.27 -25.42 -10.30
C GLN A 25 -20.59 -26.88 -9.96
N ALA A 26 -20.44 -27.79 -10.93
CA ALA A 26 -20.66 -29.21 -10.69
C ALA A 26 -19.66 -29.77 -9.66
N MET A 27 -18.40 -29.36 -9.76
CA MET A 27 -17.32 -29.74 -8.84
C MET A 27 -17.48 -29.14 -7.44
N ASP A 28 -17.90 -27.87 -7.35
CA ASP A 28 -18.19 -27.24 -6.06
C ASP A 28 -19.35 -27.96 -5.34
N TRP A 29 -20.43 -28.28 -6.06
CA TRP A 29 -21.55 -29.02 -5.47
C TRP A 29 -21.21 -30.47 -5.14
N SER A 30 -20.39 -31.15 -5.94
CA SER A 30 -19.99 -32.54 -5.63
C SER A 30 -19.17 -32.60 -4.35
N LEU A 31 -18.32 -31.60 -4.09
CA LEU A 31 -17.57 -31.48 -2.84
C LEU A 31 -18.49 -31.22 -1.65
N VAL A 32 -19.50 -30.37 -1.80
CA VAL A 32 -20.52 -30.11 -0.77
C VAL A 32 -21.27 -31.40 -0.42
N LEU A 33 -21.71 -32.16 -1.43
CA LEU A 33 -22.42 -33.42 -1.22
C LEU A 33 -21.51 -34.46 -0.55
N LEU A 34 -20.27 -34.60 -1.03
CA LEU A 34 -19.28 -35.52 -0.46
C LEU A 34 -19.02 -35.21 1.02
N SER A 35 -18.93 -33.93 1.40
CA SER A 35 -18.73 -33.51 2.80
C SER A 35 -19.84 -33.96 3.75
N GLN A 36 -21.03 -34.26 3.21
CA GLN A 36 -22.21 -34.71 3.95
C GLN A 36 -22.48 -36.22 3.78
N GLY A 37 -21.53 -36.95 3.20
CA GLY A 37 -21.62 -38.39 2.95
C GLY A 37 -22.55 -38.76 1.79
N ILE A 38 -22.83 -37.82 0.88
CA ILE A 38 -23.61 -38.08 -0.34
C ILE A 38 -22.62 -38.24 -1.50
N GLU A 39 -22.51 -39.46 -2.01
CA GLU A 39 -21.72 -39.72 -3.21
C GLU A 39 -22.44 -39.15 -4.44
N SER A 40 -21.68 -38.47 -5.28
CA SER A 40 -22.19 -37.92 -6.53
C SER A 40 -21.21 -38.15 -7.66
N THR A 41 -21.72 -38.52 -8.83
CA THR A 41 -20.92 -38.66 -10.05
C THR A 41 -21.22 -37.48 -10.96
N ILE A 42 -20.18 -36.81 -11.45
CA ILE A 42 -20.32 -35.72 -12.40
C ILE A 42 -20.38 -36.30 -13.81
N GLU A 43 -21.46 -36.04 -14.53
CA GLU A 43 -21.65 -36.42 -15.92
C GLU A 43 -21.66 -35.14 -16.78
N HIS A 44 -20.94 -35.17 -17.90
CA HIS A 44 -21.03 -34.14 -18.93
C HIS A 44 -21.81 -34.72 -20.11
N ARG A 45 -22.85 -34.02 -20.54
CA ARG A 45 -23.65 -34.42 -21.71
C ARG A 45 -23.34 -33.49 -22.87
N ASP A 46 -22.74 -34.07 -23.89
CA ASP A 46 -22.24 -33.36 -25.08
C ASP A 46 -23.37 -32.70 -25.89
N ASP A 47 -24.57 -33.30 -25.90
CA ASP A 47 -25.71 -32.83 -26.71
C ASP A 47 -26.18 -31.41 -26.33
N ASP A 48 -26.17 -31.06 -25.03
CA ASP A 48 -26.67 -29.78 -24.51
C ASP A 48 -25.57 -28.93 -23.85
N ASN A 49 -24.32 -29.38 -23.88
CA ASN A 49 -23.19 -28.83 -23.12
C ASN A 49 -23.54 -28.55 -21.64
N THR A 50 -24.27 -29.49 -21.02
CA THR A 50 -24.73 -29.37 -19.63
C THR A 50 -23.99 -30.33 -18.72
N TRP A 51 -23.81 -29.90 -17.47
CA TRP A 51 -23.19 -30.71 -16.43
C TRP A 51 -24.28 -31.24 -15.49
N TRP A 52 -24.17 -32.49 -15.08
CA TRP A 52 -25.14 -33.15 -14.21
C TRP A 52 -24.43 -33.81 -13.05
N LEU A 53 -25.01 -33.70 -11.85
CA LEU A 53 -24.63 -34.53 -10.71
C LEU A 53 -25.64 -35.67 -10.59
N LEU A 54 -25.15 -36.88 -10.77
CA LEU A 54 -25.90 -38.11 -10.55
C LEU A 54 -25.77 -38.49 -9.08
N VAL A 55 -26.91 -38.64 -8.41
CA VAL A 55 -27.02 -39.00 -6.99
C VAL A 55 -27.99 -40.17 -6.85
N ALA A 56 -27.80 -40.98 -5.81
CA ALA A 56 -28.75 -42.04 -5.48
C ALA A 56 -30.17 -41.46 -5.30
N PRO A 57 -31.23 -42.06 -5.89
CA PRO A 57 -32.56 -41.45 -5.91
C PRO A 57 -33.19 -41.19 -4.54
N ASP A 58 -32.86 -42.00 -3.55
CA ASP A 58 -33.25 -41.85 -2.14
C ASP A 58 -32.60 -40.62 -1.48
N GLN A 59 -31.47 -40.15 -2.00
CA GLN A 59 -30.73 -39.00 -1.47
C GLN A 59 -31.00 -37.69 -2.23
N LEU A 60 -31.81 -37.70 -3.30
CA LEU A 60 -32.04 -36.55 -4.18
C LEU A 60 -32.52 -35.30 -3.43
N GLU A 61 -33.54 -35.46 -2.57
CA GLU A 61 -34.12 -34.31 -1.84
C GLU A 61 -33.16 -33.74 -0.81
N ARG A 62 -32.34 -34.60 -0.18
CA ARG A 62 -31.27 -34.20 0.73
C ARG A 62 -30.14 -33.47 -0.01
N ALA A 63 -29.77 -33.95 -1.19
CA ALA A 63 -28.78 -33.27 -2.04
C ALA A 63 -29.27 -31.89 -2.50
N ARG A 64 -30.55 -31.77 -2.88
CA ARG A 64 -31.17 -30.49 -3.25
C ARG A 64 -31.25 -29.51 -2.08
N SER A 65 -31.56 -29.97 -0.87
CA SER A 65 -31.60 -29.09 0.31
C SER A 65 -30.21 -28.58 0.68
N LEU A 66 -29.18 -29.44 0.64
CA LEU A 66 -27.79 -29.05 0.89
C LEU A 66 -27.26 -28.04 -0.14
N ILE A 67 -27.53 -28.25 -1.43
CA ILE A 67 -27.14 -27.27 -2.47
C ILE A 67 -27.88 -25.94 -2.26
N ARG A 68 -29.15 -25.96 -1.83
CA ARG A 68 -29.90 -24.73 -1.49
C ARG A 68 -29.28 -24.00 -0.29
N LEU A 69 -28.92 -24.70 0.78
CA LEU A 69 -28.23 -24.13 1.94
C LEU A 69 -26.87 -23.54 1.55
N TYR A 70 -26.05 -24.30 0.82
CA TYR A 70 -24.77 -23.84 0.31
C TYR A 70 -24.91 -22.57 -0.53
N ARG A 71 -25.92 -22.49 -1.40
CA ARG A 71 -26.22 -21.28 -2.17
C ARG A 71 -26.64 -20.13 -1.26
N ALA A 72 -27.53 -20.37 -0.28
CA ALA A 72 -27.97 -19.35 0.68
C ALA A 72 -26.80 -18.78 1.51
N GLU A 73 -25.86 -19.63 1.92
CA GLU A 73 -24.66 -19.25 2.66
C GLU A 73 -23.65 -18.50 1.77
N ASN A 74 -23.44 -18.94 0.53
CA ASN A 74 -22.49 -18.31 -0.40
C ASN A 74 -23.07 -17.10 -1.16
N LEU A 75 -24.38 -16.86 -1.10
CA LEU A 75 -24.99 -15.61 -1.56
C LEU A 75 -24.53 -14.42 -0.69
N GLY A 76 -23.98 -14.68 0.51
CA GLY A 76 -23.75 -13.69 1.54
C GLY A 76 -22.34 -13.55 2.08
N TRP A 77 -21.26 -13.79 1.32
CA TRP A 77 -19.95 -13.12 1.56
C TRP A 77 -18.86 -13.56 0.59
N GLY A 78 -18.47 -12.66 -0.33
CA GLY A 78 -17.28 -12.80 -1.16
C GLY A 78 -16.00 -12.39 -0.43
N TRP A 79 -15.64 -13.05 0.69
CA TRP A 79 -14.42 -12.75 1.46
C TRP A 79 -13.13 -13.38 0.90
N ARG A 80 -13.12 -13.77 -0.38
CA ARG A 80 -11.90 -14.21 -1.06
C ARG A 80 -11.45 -13.14 -2.04
N GLN A 81 -10.82 -12.10 -1.51
CA GLN A 81 -9.94 -11.26 -2.32
C GLN A 81 -8.58 -11.95 -2.39
N ASN A 82 -8.16 -12.38 -3.58
CA ASN A 82 -6.75 -12.72 -3.79
C ASN A 82 -5.94 -11.43 -3.61
N LEU A 83 -5.25 -11.30 -2.46
CA LEU A 83 -4.29 -10.22 -2.23
C LEU A 83 -3.14 -10.41 -3.23
N GLY A 84 -3.16 -9.66 -4.33
CA GLY A 84 -2.17 -9.76 -5.40
C GLY A 84 -0.78 -9.19 -5.06
N TRP A 85 -0.43 -9.07 -3.78
CA TRP A 85 0.86 -8.56 -3.32
C TRP A 85 1.69 -9.67 -2.70
N ASN A 86 2.76 -10.08 -3.39
CA ASN A 86 3.73 -11.07 -2.91
C ASN A 86 5.04 -10.45 -2.41
N GLY A 87 5.14 -9.11 -2.39
CA GLY A 87 6.34 -8.39 -1.95
C GLY A 87 6.43 -8.25 -0.42
N PRO A 88 7.58 -7.78 0.10
CA PRO A 88 7.68 -7.42 1.51
C PRO A 88 6.62 -6.36 1.86
N VAL A 89 6.05 -6.45 3.05
CA VAL A 89 5.09 -5.45 3.57
C VAL A 89 5.82 -4.26 4.19
N PHE A 90 7.06 -4.47 4.63
CA PHE A 90 7.87 -3.48 5.32
C PHE A 90 9.34 -3.63 4.94
N HIS A 91 10.04 -2.51 4.79
CA HIS A 91 11.46 -2.47 4.42
C HIS A 91 12.31 -1.87 5.54
N TRP A 92 13.22 -2.68 6.10
CA TRP A 92 14.06 -2.30 7.24
C TRP A 92 15.10 -1.21 6.96
N GLY A 93 15.32 -0.83 5.70
CA GLY A 93 16.11 0.34 5.34
C GLY A 93 15.64 1.66 5.99
N ALA A 94 14.40 1.72 6.48
CA ALA A 94 13.93 2.84 7.29
C ALA A 94 14.74 3.03 8.59
N LEU A 95 15.32 1.96 9.15
CA LEU A 95 16.24 2.07 10.30
C LEU A 95 17.51 2.84 9.95
N LEU A 96 18.04 2.66 8.73
CA LEU A 96 19.21 3.42 8.27
C LEU A 96 18.87 4.91 8.18
N TRP A 97 17.67 5.25 7.71
CA TRP A 97 17.21 6.64 7.68
C TRP A 97 17.08 7.22 9.11
N CYS A 98 16.52 6.47 10.06
CA CYS A 98 16.50 6.89 11.47
C CYS A 98 17.91 7.12 12.02
N TRP A 99 18.85 6.22 11.71
CA TRP A 99 20.26 6.37 12.08
C TRP A 99 20.90 7.64 11.52
N VAL A 100 20.61 7.99 10.27
CA VAL A 100 21.10 9.24 9.67
C VAL A 100 20.55 10.46 10.43
N LEU A 101 19.27 10.47 10.81
CA LEU A 101 18.73 11.59 11.59
C LEU A 101 19.37 11.70 12.98
N ILE A 102 19.60 10.57 13.65
CA ILE A 102 20.30 10.53 14.94
C ILE A 102 21.73 11.06 14.80
N LEU A 103 22.45 10.64 13.75
CA LEU A 103 23.79 11.12 13.44
C LEU A 103 23.80 12.64 13.24
N PHE A 104 22.87 13.20 12.47
CA PHE A 104 22.80 14.64 12.24
C PHE A 104 22.45 15.43 13.50
N HIS A 105 21.57 14.92 14.35
CA HIS A 105 21.27 15.54 15.63
C HIS A 105 22.50 15.53 16.55
N TRP A 106 23.22 14.41 16.61
CA TRP A 106 24.47 14.32 17.38
C TRP A 106 25.55 15.27 16.83
N LEU A 107 25.76 15.30 15.51
CA LEU A 107 26.70 16.22 14.86
C LEU A 107 26.36 17.69 15.11
N ALA A 108 25.07 18.04 15.16
CA ALA A 108 24.66 19.42 15.43
C ALA A 108 25.08 19.86 16.84
N GLY A 109 25.01 18.97 17.83
CA GLY A 109 25.53 19.22 19.18
C GLY A 109 27.06 19.22 19.23
N ALA A 110 27.72 18.29 18.53
CA ALA A 110 29.18 18.19 18.51
C ALA A 110 29.88 19.37 17.82
N LEU A 111 29.17 20.10 16.96
CA LEU A 111 29.65 21.28 16.23
C LEU A 111 29.09 22.59 16.81
N ASP A 112 28.76 22.62 18.11
CA ASP A 112 28.27 23.78 18.85
C ASP A 112 27.11 24.52 18.14
N GLY A 113 26.21 23.78 17.49
CA GLY A 113 25.04 24.35 16.81
C GLY A 113 25.31 24.91 15.41
N ARG A 114 26.55 24.91 14.92
CA ARG A 114 26.93 25.45 13.59
C ARG A 114 26.09 24.87 12.45
N LEU A 115 25.78 23.57 12.49
CA LEU A 115 24.92 22.94 11.48
C LEU A 115 23.52 23.56 11.44
N GLY A 116 22.99 23.96 12.60
CA GLY A 116 21.72 24.67 12.71
C GLY A 116 21.78 26.08 12.11
N GLU A 117 22.90 26.78 12.30
CA GLU A 117 23.08 28.14 11.78
C GLU A 117 23.11 28.18 10.25
N ILE A 118 23.91 27.30 9.65
CA ILE A 118 24.08 27.27 8.18
C ILE A 118 22.98 26.47 7.48
N GLY A 119 22.35 25.52 8.18
CA GLY A 119 21.45 24.54 7.56
C GLY A 119 19.96 24.71 7.87
N ALA A 120 19.58 25.43 8.93
CA ALA A 120 18.16 25.62 9.25
C ALA A 120 17.47 26.51 8.21
N MET A 121 16.17 26.26 8.02
CA MET A 121 15.33 27.10 7.17
C MET A 121 15.24 28.49 7.79
N ASN A 122 15.53 29.51 6.99
CA ASN A 122 15.47 30.91 7.38
C ASN A 122 14.91 31.72 6.20
N SER A 123 13.74 32.30 6.38
CA SER A 123 13.04 33.07 5.33
C SER A 123 13.85 34.22 4.73
N SER A 124 14.67 34.91 5.53
CA SER A 124 15.51 36.02 5.06
C SER A 124 16.69 35.52 4.23
N ALA A 125 17.38 34.48 4.70
CA ALA A 125 18.50 33.86 3.99
C ALA A 125 18.05 33.19 2.68
N LEU A 126 16.87 32.55 2.71
CA LEU A 126 16.26 32.01 1.49
C LEU A 126 15.95 33.12 0.48
N GLY A 127 15.44 34.26 0.93
CA GLY A 127 15.23 35.45 0.09
C GLY A 127 16.51 36.04 -0.51
N GLN A 128 17.67 35.71 0.06
CA GLN A 128 18.99 36.11 -0.44
C GLN A 128 19.63 35.06 -1.36
N GLY A 129 18.94 33.95 -1.63
CA GLY A 129 19.39 32.91 -2.56
C GLY A 129 19.91 31.63 -1.91
N GLU A 130 19.85 31.50 -0.58
CA GLU A 130 20.29 30.29 0.14
C GLU A 130 19.25 29.15 0.07
N TRP A 131 18.90 28.74 -1.16
CA TRP A 131 17.86 27.74 -1.45
C TRP A 131 18.15 26.35 -0.88
N TYR A 132 19.42 26.01 -0.66
CA TYR A 132 19.83 24.74 -0.07
C TYR A 132 19.23 24.53 1.33
N ARG A 133 18.88 25.62 2.03
CA ARG A 133 18.22 25.58 3.34
C ARG A 133 16.88 24.87 3.33
N LEU A 134 16.17 24.86 2.19
CA LEU A 134 14.94 24.08 2.03
C LEU A 134 15.19 22.59 2.25
N PHE A 135 16.38 22.10 1.88
CA PHE A 135 16.75 20.68 1.95
C PHE A 135 17.49 20.36 3.25
N THR A 136 18.49 21.15 3.63
CA THR A 136 19.31 20.88 4.82
C THR A 136 18.49 20.93 6.12
N ALA A 137 17.47 21.79 6.18
CA ALA A 137 16.57 21.88 7.33
C ALA A 137 15.84 20.58 7.65
N VAL A 138 15.60 19.72 6.65
CA VAL A 138 14.92 18.43 6.81
C VAL A 138 15.72 17.46 7.69
N SER A 139 17.06 17.56 7.68
CA SER A 139 17.94 16.72 8.51
C SER A 139 18.16 17.23 9.93
N LEU A 140 17.71 18.44 10.26
CA LEU A 140 18.00 19.10 11.54
C LEU A 140 16.81 19.00 12.51
N HIS A 141 17.09 18.90 13.81
CA HIS A 141 16.08 18.80 14.86
C HIS A 141 16.48 19.67 16.06
N ALA A 142 15.53 20.42 16.62
CA ALA A 142 15.76 21.37 17.72
C ALA A 142 16.06 20.65 19.04
N ASP A 143 15.42 19.50 19.24
CA ASP A 143 15.50 18.74 20.47
C ASP A 143 15.26 17.24 20.21
N LEU A 144 15.56 16.44 21.23
CA LEU A 144 15.45 14.99 21.18
C LEU A 144 14.00 14.50 21.05
N ALA A 145 13.02 15.23 21.60
CA ALA A 145 11.62 14.82 21.54
C ALA A 145 11.07 15.00 20.12
N HIS A 146 11.39 16.11 19.46
CA HIS A 146 11.06 16.34 18.06
C HIS A 146 11.75 15.31 17.15
N LEU A 147 13.02 15.00 17.39
CA LEU A 147 13.72 13.92 16.69
C LEU A 147 13.01 12.56 16.88
N ALA A 148 12.66 12.20 18.11
CA ALA A 148 12.02 10.92 18.42
C ALA A 148 10.64 10.80 17.77
N ALA A 149 9.85 11.89 17.74
CA ALA A 149 8.55 11.92 17.06
C ALA A 149 8.69 11.69 15.54
N ASN A 150 9.64 12.36 14.90
CA ASN A 150 9.89 12.20 13.46
C ASN A 150 10.50 10.83 13.13
N ALA A 151 11.43 10.33 13.94
CA ALA A 151 12.06 9.03 13.73
C ALA A 151 11.06 7.88 13.91
N SER A 152 10.20 7.92 14.93
CA SER A 152 9.19 6.87 15.18
C SER A 152 8.11 6.85 14.11
N THR A 153 7.54 8.01 13.76
CA THR A 153 6.53 8.11 12.70
C THR A 153 7.15 7.77 11.33
N GLY A 154 8.33 8.31 11.06
CA GLY A 154 9.08 8.08 9.83
C GLY A 154 9.51 6.63 9.66
N LEU A 155 9.85 5.89 10.74
CA LEU A 155 10.17 4.46 10.66
C LEU A 155 9.02 3.67 10.06
N ILE A 156 7.79 3.93 10.53
CA ILE A 156 6.59 3.26 10.04
C ILE A 156 6.29 3.69 8.60
N VAL A 157 6.23 5.00 8.36
CA VAL A 157 5.89 5.56 7.05
C VAL A 157 6.89 5.14 5.98
N PHE A 158 8.19 5.30 6.23
CA PHE A 158 9.22 4.94 5.25
C PHE A 158 9.36 3.44 5.11
N GLY A 159 9.22 2.64 6.18
CA GLY A 159 9.27 1.20 6.01
C GLY A 159 8.17 0.66 5.09
N LEU A 160 6.96 1.21 5.19
CA LEU A 160 5.85 0.90 4.27
C LEU A 160 6.06 1.49 2.87
N ALA A 161 6.47 2.75 2.77
CA ALA A 161 6.65 3.43 1.48
C ALA A 161 7.79 2.78 0.67
N MET A 162 8.92 2.48 1.31
CA MET A 162 10.06 1.79 0.71
C MET A 162 9.69 0.39 0.22
N ALA A 163 8.88 -0.35 1.01
CA ALA A 163 8.36 -1.64 0.58
C ALA A 163 7.44 -1.52 -0.64
N ARG A 164 6.66 -0.43 -0.73
CA ARG A 164 5.71 -0.20 -1.80
C ARG A 164 6.33 0.32 -3.10
N TYR A 165 7.24 1.28 -3.01
CA TYR A 165 7.73 2.06 -4.16
C TYR A 165 9.23 1.86 -4.45
N GLY A 166 9.96 1.22 -3.54
CA GLY A 166 11.41 1.12 -3.57
C GLY A 166 12.08 2.14 -2.65
N ALA A 167 13.24 1.79 -2.09
CA ALA A 167 13.83 2.53 -0.99
C ALA A 167 14.36 3.92 -1.42
N GLY A 168 15.13 3.98 -2.50
CA GLY A 168 15.68 5.22 -3.02
C GLY A 168 14.58 6.12 -3.58
N THR A 169 13.62 5.55 -4.31
CA THR A 169 12.49 6.31 -4.86
C THR A 169 11.62 6.95 -3.78
N SER A 170 11.33 6.20 -2.71
CA SER A 170 10.53 6.71 -1.59
C SER A 170 11.23 7.84 -0.85
N LEU A 171 12.52 7.66 -0.52
CA LEU A 171 13.28 8.67 0.20
C LEU A 171 13.51 9.93 -0.65
N LEU A 172 13.80 9.79 -1.94
CA LEU A 172 13.98 10.94 -2.83
C LEU A 172 12.70 11.76 -2.96
N ALA A 173 11.57 11.11 -3.25
CA ALA A 173 10.28 11.79 -3.38
C ALA A 173 9.87 12.47 -2.06
N ALA A 174 10.05 11.78 -0.92
CA ALA A 174 9.75 12.34 0.38
C ALA A 174 10.69 13.49 0.77
N PHE A 175 11.98 13.42 0.42
CA PHE A 175 12.94 14.50 0.68
C PHE A 175 12.58 15.77 -0.11
N ILE A 176 12.21 15.62 -1.39
CA ILE A 176 11.68 16.73 -2.20
C ILE A 176 10.37 17.27 -1.63
N ALA A 177 9.47 16.39 -1.17
CA ALA A 177 8.24 16.80 -0.51
C ALA A 177 8.50 17.61 0.77
N GLY A 178 9.49 17.21 1.59
CA GLY A 178 9.92 17.97 2.76
C GLY A 178 10.43 19.36 2.40
N ALA A 179 11.28 19.47 1.37
CA ALA A 179 11.75 20.75 0.87
C ALA A 179 10.63 21.64 0.33
N ALA A 180 9.65 21.05 -0.36
CA ALA A 180 8.46 21.76 -0.82
C ALA A 180 7.55 22.21 0.34
N GLY A 181 7.49 21.44 1.44
CA GLY A 181 6.88 21.86 2.69
C GLY A 181 7.55 23.11 3.27
N ASN A 182 8.88 23.11 3.37
CA ASN A 182 9.65 24.29 3.80
C ASN A 182 9.42 25.50 2.88
N LEU A 183 9.29 25.26 1.58
CA LEU A 183 8.97 26.30 0.59
C LEU A 183 7.56 26.86 0.79
N ALA A 184 6.57 26.01 1.07
CA ALA A 184 5.23 26.47 1.42
C ALA A 184 5.24 27.31 2.70
N GLY A 185 6.03 26.90 3.71
CA GLY A 185 6.26 27.68 4.91
C GLY A 185 6.81 29.08 4.63
N TRP A 186 7.75 29.21 3.69
CA TRP A 186 8.28 30.51 3.27
C TRP A 186 7.23 31.45 2.65
N PHE A 187 6.31 30.93 1.84
CA PHE A 187 5.28 31.74 1.19
C PHE A 187 4.12 32.11 2.10
N LEU A 188 3.80 31.28 3.10
CA LEU A 188 2.55 31.40 3.86
C LEU A 188 2.75 31.87 5.30
N HIS A 189 3.93 31.67 5.90
CA HIS A 189 4.23 32.24 7.22
C HIS A 189 4.66 33.70 7.12
N ALA A 190 4.34 34.48 8.16
CA ALA A 190 4.86 35.84 8.29
C ALA A 190 6.37 35.81 8.54
N ALA A 191 7.13 36.64 7.83
CA ALA A 191 8.57 36.79 8.06
C ALA A 191 8.86 37.58 9.35
N PRO A 192 9.91 37.24 10.13
CA PRO A 192 10.88 36.17 9.88
C PRO A 192 10.39 34.79 10.35
N TYR A 193 10.40 33.83 9.43
CA TYR A 193 10.14 32.42 9.70
C TYR A 193 11.46 31.61 9.76
N ARG A 194 11.55 30.71 10.74
CA ARG A 194 12.61 29.71 10.88
C ARG A 194 12.01 28.34 11.11
N GLY A 195 12.56 27.33 10.45
CA GLY A 195 12.05 25.96 10.50
C GLY A 195 13.17 24.93 10.41
N LEU A 196 12.91 23.75 10.98
CA LEU A 196 13.76 22.57 10.88
C LEU A 196 12.94 21.35 11.26
N GLY A 197 13.33 20.18 10.77
CA GLY A 197 12.69 18.91 11.08
C GLY A 197 12.36 18.09 9.85
N ALA A 198 12.38 16.77 10.02
CA ALA A 198 12.02 15.83 8.96
C ALA A 198 10.50 15.68 8.76
N SER A 199 9.68 16.38 9.52
CA SER A 199 8.24 16.14 9.60
C SER A 199 7.51 16.39 8.27
N GLY A 200 7.88 17.43 7.50
CA GLY A 200 7.37 17.64 6.15
C GLY A 200 7.69 16.47 5.20
N MET A 201 8.90 15.91 5.33
CA MET A 201 9.32 14.72 4.58
C MET A 201 8.52 13.47 5.01
N VAL A 202 8.26 13.28 6.31
CA VAL A 202 7.40 12.21 6.83
C VAL A 202 5.97 12.35 6.30
N MET A 203 5.42 13.57 6.30
CA MET A 203 4.09 13.84 5.73
C MET A 203 4.04 13.60 4.22
N GLY A 204 5.13 13.87 3.50
CA GLY A 204 5.29 13.46 2.11
C GLY A 204 5.20 11.96 1.90
N GLY A 205 5.91 11.17 2.73
CA GLY A 205 5.80 9.71 2.71
C GLY A 205 4.38 9.22 3.02
N LEU A 206 3.70 9.84 3.99
CA LEU A 206 2.30 9.53 4.32
C LEU A 206 1.36 9.85 3.14
N GLY A 207 1.56 11.00 2.47
CA GLY A 207 0.83 11.35 1.25
C GLY A 207 1.02 10.32 0.14
N MET A 208 2.25 9.84 -0.07
CA MET A 208 2.51 8.76 -1.04
C MET A 208 1.75 7.47 -0.70
N LEU A 209 1.67 7.11 0.59
CA LEU A 209 0.94 5.92 1.04
C LEU A 209 -0.58 6.09 0.91
N ALA A 210 -1.12 7.30 1.10
CA ALA A 210 -2.55 7.57 1.00
C ALA A 210 -3.13 7.23 -0.38
N VAL A 211 -2.33 7.39 -1.45
CA VAL A 211 -2.72 7.12 -2.84
C VAL A 211 -2.23 5.77 -3.38
N GLN A 212 -1.57 4.94 -2.56
CA GLN A 212 -0.93 3.70 -3.06
C GLN A 212 -1.90 2.70 -3.70
N SER A 213 -3.16 2.70 -3.25
CA SER A 213 -4.23 1.82 -3.74
C SER A 213 -4.74 2.22 -5.13
N VAL A 214 -4.35 3.38 -5.66
CA VAL A 214 -4.65 3.78 -7.05
C VAL A 214 -4.11 2.75 -8.06
N PHE A 215 -3.00 2.06 -7.74
CA PHE A 215 -2.50 0.96 -8.56
C PHE A 215 -3.52 -0.16 -8.77
N VAL A 216 -4.36 -0.44 -7.76
CA VAL A 216 -5.40 -1.48 -7.85
C VAL A 216 -6.51 -1.08 -8.82
N LEU A 217 -6.77 0.23 -8.97
CA LEU A 217 -7.77 0.74 -9.92
C LEU A 217 -7.43 0.39 -11.37
N ARG A 218 -6.13 0.26 -11.70
CA ARG A 218 -5.67 -0.14 -13.05
C ARG A 218 -6.07 -1.58 -13.39
N ARG A 219 -6.15 -2.46 -12.38
CA ARG A 219 -6.46 -3.89 -12.56
C ARG A 219 -7.93 -4.20 -12.25
N ASN A 220 -8.57 -3.37 -11.44
CA ASN A 220 -9.97 -3.52 -11.05
C ASN A 220 -10.66 -2.14 -10.96
N PRO A 221 -11.43 -1.73 -11.97
CA PRO A 221 -12.11 -0.44 -11.96
C PRO A 221 -13.19 -0.31 -10.86
N LYS A 222 -13.59 -1.43 -10.23
CA LYS A 222 -14.50 -1.44 -9.07
C LYS A 222 -13.77 -1.27 -7.73
N ALA A 223 -12.44 -1.07 -7.73
CA ALA A 223 -11.63 -0.87 -6.52
C ALA A 223 -11.75 0.52 -5.89
N LEU A 224 -12.73 1.34 -6.31
CA LEU A 224 -12.94 2.70 -5.80
C LEU A 224 -13.02 2.75 -4.27
N ARG A 225 -13.63 1.73 -3.63
CA ARG A 225 -13.69 1.62 -2.15
C ARG A 225 -12.32 1.50 -1.50
N GLN A 226 -11.35 0.82 -2.12
CA GLN A 226 -9.99 0.67 -1.59
C GLN A 226 -9.18 1.96 -1.78
N VAL A 227 -9.41 2.65 -2.90
CA VAL A 227 -8.82 3.97 -3.16
C VAL A 227 -9.33 5.00 -2.15
N SER A 228 -10.65 5.08 -1.96
CA SER A 228 -11.24 6.00 -1.00
C SER A 228 -10.82 5.68 0.43
N ALA A 229 -10.78 4.41 0.83
CA ALA A 229 -10.30 4.01 2.15
C ALA A 229 -8.84 4.42 2.40
N GLY A 230 -7.96 4.24 1.40
CA GLY A 230 -6.55 4.67 1.49
C GLY A 230 -6.41 6.19 1.64
N LEU A 231 -7.14 6.96 0.81
CA LEU A 231 -7.14 8.42 0.87
C LEU A 231 -7.69 8.94 2.18
N ILE A 232 -8.85 8.44 2.62
CA ILE A 232 -9.48 8.83 3.89
C ILE A 232 -8.57 8.44 5.06
N GLY A 233 -8.03 7.22 5.08
CA GLY A 233 -7.10 6.77 6.12
C GLY A 233 -5.85 7.64 6.19
N GLY A 234 -5.24 7.94 5.05
CA GLY A 234 -4.07 8.83 4.96
C GLY A 234 -4.39 10.26 5.43
N PHE A 235 -5.54 10.81 5.04
CA PHE A 235 -5.99 12.12 5.49
C PHE A 235 -6.28 12.15 7.00
N LEU A 236 -6.92 11.13 7.56
CA LEU A 236 -7.17 11.03 9.00
C LEU A 236 -5.85 10.92 9.80
N LEU A 237 -4.87 10.18 9.28
CA LEU A 237 -3.53 10.12 9.88
C LEU A 237 -2.81 11.47 9.77
N PHE A 238 -2.96 12.19 8.67
CA PHE A 238 -2.47 13.57 8.54
C PHE A 238 -3.13 14.50 9.56
N VAL A 239 -4.44 14.40 9.78
CA VAL A 239 -5.14 15.16 10.81
C VAL A 239 -4.60 14.82 12.20
N LEU A 240 -4.38 13.53 12.49
CA LEU A 240 -3.90 13.07 13.79
C LEU A 240 -2.46 13.53 14.10
N VAL A 241 -1.56 13.45 13.12
CA VAL A 241 -0.11 13.63 13.34
C VAL A 241 0.40 14.97 12.78
N GLY A 242 -0.17 15.43 11.68
CA GLY A 242 0.26 16.63 10.94
C GLY A 242 -0.36 17.94 11.40
N LEU A 243 -1.46 17.94 12.14
CA LEU A 243 -2.09 19.18 12.65
C LEU A 243 -1.69 19.54 14.09
N ASN A 244 -0.56 19.04 14.58
CA ASN A 244 -0.08 19.38 15.91
C ASN A 244 0.27 20.89 15.99
N PRO A 245 -0.37 21.69 16.87
CA PRO A 245 -0.12 23.13 16.98
C PRO A 245 1.30 23.50 17.40
N ALA A 246 2.05 22.58 18.03
CA ALA A 246 3.45 22.77 18.39
C ALA A 246 4.41 22.60 17.19
N SER A 247 3.89 22.30 16.00
CA SER A 247 4.66 21.99 14.80
C SER A 247 4.20 22.81 13.60
N ASP A 248 4.99 22.83 12.54
CA ASP A 248 4.68 23.58 11.33
C ASP A 248 3.63 22.88 10.46
N VAL A 249 2.37 23.22 10.72
CA VAL A 249 1.22 22.71 9.97
C VAL A 249 1.29 23.04 8.47
N VAL A 250 1.86 24.20 8.09
CA VAL A 250 2.00 24.59 6.69
C VAL A 250 3.01 23.69 5.99
N ALA A 251 4.17 23.48 6.62
CA ALA A 251 5.19 22.59 6.08
C ALA A 251 4.69 21.14 5.99
N HIS A 252 3.89 20.69 6.97
CA HIS A 252 3.24 19.39 6.95
C HIS A 252 2.25 19.26 5.79
N ALA A 253 1.37 20.25 5.60
CA ALA A 253 0.39 20.24 4.53
C ALA A 253 1.08 20.27 3.15
N GLY A 254 2.09 21.13 2.98
CA GLY A 254 2.88 21.19 1.75
C GLY A 254 3.57 19.87 1.44
N GLY A 255 4.20 19.25 2.44
CA GLY A 255 4.80 17.92 2.32
C GLY A 255 3.77 16.85 1.93
N PHE A 256 2.64 16.78 2.62
CA PHE A 256 1.57 15.82 2.34
C PHE A 256 1.03 15.95 0.91
N VAL A 257 0.72 17.17 0.47
CA VAL A 257 0.21 17.43 -0.89
C VAL A 257 1.21 17.00 -1.95
N VAL A 258 2.49 17.36 -1.81
CA VAL A 258 3.53 16.95 -2.76
C VAL A 258 3.75 15.43 -2.73
N GLY A 259 3.63 14.81 -1.56
CA GLY A 259 3.60 13.36 -1.39
C GLY A 259 2.47 12.68 -2.17
N LEU A 260 1.25 13.22 -2.12
CA LEU A 260 0.10 12.73 -2.92
C LEU A 260 0.42 12.80 -4.42
N VAL A 261 1.02 13.90 -4.89
CA VAL A 261 1.38 14.09 -6.29
C VAL A 261 2.43 13.05 -6.73
N PHE A 262 3.50 12.87 -5.96
CA PHE A 262 4.51 11.84 -6.27
C PHE A 262 3.94 10.43 -6.21
N GLY A 263 3.15 10.10 -5.18
CA GLY A 263 2.52 8.79 -5.05
C GLY A 263 1.58 8.49 -6.22
N LEU A 264 0.79 9.47 -6.67
CA LEU A 264 -0.09 9.35 -7.83
C LEU A 264 0.73 9.15 -9.11
N GLY A 265 1.78 9.96 -9.31
CA GLY A 265 2.70 9.81 -10.44
C GLY A 265 3.28 8.40 -10.51
N LEU A 266 3.82 7.90 -9.39
CA LEU A 266 4.38 6.55 -9.28
C LEU A 266 3.33 5.45 -9.50
N ALA A 267 2.10 5.63 -9.01
CA ALA A 267 1.02 4.67 -9.22
C ALA A 267 0.56 4.59 -10.69
N LEU A 268 0.68 5.69 -11.43
CA LEU A 268 0.30 5.79 -12.84
C LEU A 268 1.44 5.45 -13.81
N LEU A 269 2.69 5.35 -13.35
CA LEU A 269 3.82 4.96 -14.20
C LEU A 269 3.60 3.58 -14.85
N PRO A 270 3.92 3.40 -16.14
CA PRO A 270 3.88 2.07 -16.76
C PRO A 270 4.77 1.07 -16.03
N ASP A 271 4.36 -0.21 -15.96
CA ASP A 271 5.09 -1.27 -15.24
C ASP A 271 6.55 -1.37 -15.71
N ARG A 272 6.82 -1.20 -17.02
CA ARG A 272 8.18 -1.16 -17.59
C ARG A 272 9.11 -0.11 -16.96
N VAL A 273 8.57 1.01 -16.48
CA VAL A 273 9.33 2.09 -15.83
C VAL A 273 9.42 1.83 -14.33
N SER A 274 8.31 1.41 -13.72
CA SER A 274 8.23 1.11 -12.29
C SER A 274 9.17 -0.04 -11.88
N GLU A 275 9.27 -1.06 -12.73
CA GLU A 275 10.08 -2.28 -12.51
C GLU A 275 11.47 -2.19 -13.15
N HIS A 276 11.82 -1.03 -13.71
CA HIS A 276 13.10 -0.88 -14.39
C HIS A 276 14.29 -1.02 -13.41
N PRO A 277 15.31 -1.84 -13.72
CA PRO A 277 16.39 -2.15 -12.77
C PRO A 277 17.24 -0.94 -12.39
N TYR A 278 17.28 0.09 -13.25
CA TYR A 278 18.04 1.31 -12.99
C TYR A 278 17.27 2.37 -12.19
N LYS A 279 15.95 2.24 -12.02
CA LYS A 279 15.11 3.25 -11.33
C LYS A 279 15.66 3.54 -9.93
N GLU A 280 15.86 2.49 -9.13
CA GLU A 280 16.37 2.65 -7.76
C GLU A 280 17.78 3.22 -7.73
N ARG A 281 18.66 2.79 -8.66
CA ARG A 281 20.02 3.33 -8.74
C ARG A 281 20.00 4.82 -9.02
N ILE A 282 19.20 5.27 -10.00
CA ILE A 282 19.04 6.68 -10.33
C ILE A 282 18.47 7.45 -9.13
N SER A 283 17.44 6.93 -8.46
CA SER A 283 16.84 7.58 -7.29
C SER A 283 17.86 7.74 -6.15
N TRP A 284 18.67 6.71 -5.87
CA TRP A 284 19.73 6.78 -4.87
C TRP A 284 20.83 7.76 -5.24
N THR A 285 21.28 7.75 -6.50
CA THR A 285 22.29 8.67 -6.99
C THR A 285 21.80 10.12 -6.91
N ALA A 286 20.56 10.40 -7.33
CA ALA A 286 19.96 11.72 -7.23
C ALA A 286 19.80 12.17 -5.77
N LEU A 287 19.33 11.30 -4.88
CA LEU A 287 19.22 11.60 -3.45
C LEU A 287 20.59 11.91 -2.84
N PHE A 288 21.62 11.12 -3.15
CA PHE A 288 22.98 11.35 -2.67
C PHE A 288 23.51 12.71 -3.11
N PHE A 289 23.46 13.03 -4.41
CA PHE A 289 23.98 14.30 -4.92
C PHE A 289 23.18 15.50 -4.41
N LEU A 290 21.86 15.36 -4.28
CA LEU A 290 21.02 16.43 -3.74
C LEU A 290 21.30 16.67 -2.25
N PHE A 291 21.45 15.60 -1.46
CA PHE A 291 21.72 15.71 -0.03
C PHE A 291 23.13 16.23 0.24
N VAL A 292 24.14 15.63 -0.37
CA VAL A 292 25.55 16.06 -0.20
C VAL A 292 25.77 17.43 -0.82
N GLY A 293 25.21 17.70 -1.98
CA GLY A 293 25.34 18.99 -2.67
C GLY A 293 24.75 20.15 -1.87
N THR A 294 23.58 19.97 -1.26
CA THR A 294 22.96 21.03 -0.45
C THR A 294 23.74 21.29 0.84
N TRP A 295 24.26 20.26 1.50
CA TRP A 295 25.15 20.43 2.66
C TRP A 295 26.52 21.00 2.30
N ALA A 296 27.08 20.68 1.13
CA ALA A 296 28.31 21.29 0.64
C ALA A 296 28.13 22.79 0.39
N LEU A 297 27.00 23.20 -0.23
CA LEU A 297 26.67 24.62 -0.41
C LEU A 297 26.50 25.35 0.93
N ALA A 298 25.85 24.71 1.91
CA ALA A 298 25.70 25.26 3.25
C ALA A 298 27.03 25.46 3.97
N TRP A 299 28.06 24.66 3.67
CA TRP A 299 29.38 24.80 4.28
C TRP A 299 30.25 25.87 3.62
N LEU A 300 29.93 26.24 2.38
CA LEU A 300 30.65 27.23 1.59
C LEU A 300 30.15 28.66 1.80
N HIS A 301 28.96 28.83 2.39
CA HIS A 301 28.36 30.11 2.77
C HIS A 301 28.56 30.34 4.27
#